data_AF-A0A068B8W2-F1
#
_entry.id   AF-A0A068B8W2-F1
#
_cell.length_a   1.000
_cell.length_b   1.000
_cell.length_c   1.000
_cell.angle_alpha   90.00
_cell.angle_beta   90.00
_cell.angle_gamma   90.00
#
_symmetry.space_group_name_H-M   'P 1'
#
loop_
_entity.id
_entity.type
_entity.pdbx_description
1 polymer ?
#
loop_
_entity_poly.entity_id
_entity_poly.type
_entity_poly.pdbx_seq_one_letter_code
_entity_poly.pdbx_strand_id
1 'polypeptide(L)'
;SSLWMPASQRHVGHNAGWLDKQGMPQRSMPDSCRVLDNRVAKPPYFFYGNITNLSQDSWVKVSQFLYSVQPEFINAQFFSALVRKEGYVHNLPTEDRFHIHPKPPMTIQEALPHTGKWWPSWDARKQLSCISSETKGIPQLCDRLGRMLTDSRGFLTVEQQKELLHQCRTLNLVWVGQHKLAPLEPEHLERIMGYPVRHTQVAGFSTTERLESLKHSFQ
;
A
#
# COMPACT_ATOMS: atom_id res chain seq x y z
N SER A 1 23.37 8.43 69.71
CA SER A 1 23.47 9.46 68.65
C SER A 1 23.41 8.75 67.32
N SER A 2 22.40 8.90 66.45
CA SER A 2 21.74 10.13 65.98
C SER A 2 22.71 10.96 65.13
N LEU A 3 22.44 11.32 63.86
CA LEU A 3 21.28 11.16 62.96
C LEU A 3 21.83 11.11 61.48
N TRP A 4 21.14 10.86 60.35
CA TRP A 4 19.71 10.71 59.98
C TRP A 4 19.57 9.94 58.62
N MET A 5 18.33 9.84 58.11
CA MET A 5 17.89 9.44 56.75
C MET A 5 16.55 10.17 56.50
N PRO A 6 16.13 10.56 55.28
CA PRO A 6 15.72 9.64 54.18
C PRO A 6 16.07 10.22 52.77
N ALA A 7 15.51 9.84 51.60
CA ALA A 7 14.32 9.03 51.25
C ALA A 7 14.43 8.27 49.91
N SER A 8 13.40 7.50 49.58
CA SER A 8 13.31 6.57 48.44
C SER A 8 11.95 6.62 47.75
N GLN A 9 11.92 6.46 46.42
CA GLN A 9 10.81 5.94 45.62
C GLN A 9 11.38 5.46 44.25
N ARG A 10 11.44 4.15 43.95
CA ARG A 10 10.38 3.18 43.61
C ARG A 10 9.94 3.21 42.13
N HIS A 11 10.33 2.18 41.39
CA HIS A 11 9.53 1.38 40.44
C HIS A 11 10.35 0.07 40.24
N VAL A 12 9.85 -1.15 40.53
CA VAL A 12 8.77 -1.92 39.88
C VAL A 12 8.97 -2.02 38.36
N GLY A 13 9.14 -3.19 37.73
CA GLY A 13 9.24 -4.55 38.26
C GLY A 13 8.78 -5.61 37.24
N HIS A 14 9.60 -6.63 37.01
CA HIS A 14 9.38 -7.82 36.15
C HIS A 14 9.43 -7.69 34.62
N ASN A 15 10.54 -8.24 34.11
CA ASN A 15 10.79 -9.02 32.89
C ASN A 15 9.66 -9.50 31.97
N ALA A 16 10.10 -9.72 30.72
CA ALA A 16 9.69 -10.76 29.75
C ALA A 16 8.36 -10.56 28.99
N GLY A 17 8.52 -10.09 27.75
CA GLY A 17 7.53 -10.13 26.67
C GLY A 17 8.24 -10.06 25.33
N TRP A 18 8.56 -11.21 24.73
CA TRP A 18 9.20 -11.29 23.41
C TRP A 18 8.16 -11.01 22.31
N LEU A 19 8.60 -10.59 21.12
CA LEU A 19 7.76 -10.27 19.94
C LEU A 19 6.90 -8.99 20.00
N ASP A 20 7.51 -7.80 19.86
CA ASP A 20 6.94 -6.74 18.99
C ASP A 20 7.97 -5.67 18.53
N LYS A 21 9.09 -6.10 17.93
CA LYS A 21 10.15 -5.20 17.43
C LYS A 21 10.43 -5.37 15.94
N GLN A 22 9.48 -4.95 15.10
CA GLN A 22 9.74 -4.67 13.69
C GLN A 22 9.02 -3.43 13.14
N GLY A 23 8.80 -2.43 14.00
CA GLY A 23 8.59 -1.06 13.54
C GLY A 23 9.83 -0.58 12.77
N MET A 24 9.69 -0.42 11.45
CA MET A 24 10.74 0.16 10.61
C MET A 24 11.09 1.56 11.12
N PRO A 25 12.39 1.93 11.19
CA PRO A 25 12.77 3.23 11.69
C PRO A 25 12.20 4.34 10.81
N GLN A 26 11.66 5.38 11.45
CA GLN A 26 11.44 6.70 10.85
C GLN A 26 12.80 7.29 10.45
N ARG A 27 13.31 6.85 9.30
CA ARG A 27 14.31 7.60 8.54
C ARG A 27 13.56 8.68 7.79
N SER A 28 13.81 9.93 8.15
CA SER A 28 13.76 11.01 7.16
C SER A 28 14.53 10.54 5.92
N MET A 29 13.97 10.74 4.74
CA MET A 29 14.69 10.45 3.51
C MET A 29 15.98 11.28 3.53
N PRO A 30 17.18 10.65 3.52
CA PRO A 30 18.39 11.38 3.18
C PRO A 30 18.24 11.83 1.72
N ASP A 31 18.73 13.01 1.38
CA ASP A 31 18.61 13.56 0.02
C ASP A 31 19.08 12.52 -1.01
N SER A 32 18.15 12.07 -1.87
CA SER A 32 18.40 11.01 -2.86
C SER A 32 19.36 11.47 -3.97
N CYS A 33 19.73 12.75 -3.98
CA CYS A 33 20.74 13.39 -4.81
C CYS A 33 22.17 12.92 -4.49
N ARG A 34 22.43 11.61 -4.56
CA ARG A 34 23.80 11.12 -4.75
C ARG A 34 24.23 11.49 -6.17
N VAL A 35 25.13 12.46 -6.27
CA VAL A 35 25.69 12.96 -7.54
C VAL A 35 26.11 11.78 -8.43
N LEU A 36 25.35 11.59 -9.51
CA LEU A 36 25.67 10.64 -10.56
C LEU A 36 27.00 11.05 -11.23
N ASP A 37 27.76 10.07 -11.73
CA ASP A 37 28.90 10.40 -12.60
C ASP A 37 28.40 11.24 -13.79
N ASN A 38 29.08 12.35 -14.08
CA ASN A 38 28.84 13.22 -15.23
C ASN A 38 29.00 12.47 -16.58
N ARG A 39 29.51 11.24 -16.59
CA ARG A 39 29.46 10.31 -17.72
C ARG A 39 28.12 9.58 -17.87
N VAL A 40 27.43 9.32 -16.76
CA VAL A 40 26.16 8.58 -16.68
C VAL A 40 24.95 9.53 -16.70
N ALA A 41 25.06 10.72 -16.11
CA ALA A 41 24.03 11.76 -16.05
C ALA A 41 23.81 12.51 -17.40
N LYS A 42 23.78 11.77 -18.51
CA LYS A 42 23.69 12.29 -19.89
C LYS A 42 22.83 11.39 -20.77
N PRO A 43 22.28 11.92 -21.89
CA PRO A 43 21.58 11.12 -22.89
C PRO A 43 22.45 9.97 -23.45
N PRO A 44 21.85 8.81 -23.77
CA PRO A 44 20.43 8.48 -23.64
C PRO A 44 20.00 8.34 -22.16
N TYR A 45 18.84 8.88 -21.84
CA TYR A 45 18.23 8.64 -20.53
C TYR A 45 17.64 7.23 -20.49
N PHE A 46 17.83 6.53 -19.37
CA PHE A 46 17.26 5.23 -19.09
C PHE A 46 16.43 5.26 -17.80
N PHE A 47 15.40 4.43 -17.77
CA PHE A 47 14.55 4.23 -16.60
C PHE A 47 14.20 2.75 -16.51
N TYR A 48 14.75 2.06 -15.53
CA TYR A 48 14.34 0.71 -15.15
C TYR A 48 13.48 0.81 -13.88
N GLY A 49 12.30 0.19 -13.89
CA GLY A 49 11.44 0.10 -12.72
C GLY A 49 11.03 -1.33 -12.45
N ASN A 50 10.88 -1.70 -11.17
CA ASN A 50 10.33 -2.99 -10.79
C ASN A 50 9.39 -2.88 -9.58
N ILE A 51 8.20 -3.43 -9.76
CA ILE A 51 7.07 -3.45 -8.82
C ILE A 51 7.12 -4.67 -7.89
N THR A 52 7.91 -5.68 -8.25
CA THR A 52 8.02 -6.93 -7.48
C THR A 52 9.04 -6.80 -6.33
N ASN A 53 8.86 -7.62 -5.29
CA ASN A 53 9.84 -7.79 -4.22
C ASN A 53 11.08 -8.58 -4.73
N LEU A 54 11.86 -7.98 -5.62
CA LEU A 54 13.21 -8.46 -5.93
C LEU A 54 14.05 -8.52 -4.64
N SER A 55 14.87 -9.56 -4.50
CA SER A 55 15.83 -9.67 -3.40
C SER A 55 16.89 -8.56 -3.48
N GLN A 56 17.54 -8.29 -2.35
CA GLN A 56 18.65 -7.33 -2.28
C GLN A 56 19.75 -7.66 -3.29
N ASP A 57 20.08 -8.95 -3.45
CA ASP A 57 21.11 -9.41 -4.41
C ASP A 57 20.71 -9.15 -5.86
N SER A 58 19.41 -9.24 -6.18
CA SER A 58 18.89 -8.89 -7.50
C SER A 58 18.98 -7.39 -7.74
N TRP A 59 18.68 -6.55 -6.75
CA TRP A 59 18.89 -5.10 -6.85
C TRP A 59 20.37 -4.72 -6.98
N VAL A 60 21.27 -5.42 -6.30
CA VAL A 60 22.73 -5.24 -6.46
C VAL A 60 23.16 -5.57 -7.90
N LYS A 61 22.68 -6.69 -8.48
CA LYS A 61 22.98 -7.05 -9.87
C LYS A 61 22.42 -6.04 -10.88
N VAL A 62 21.18 -5.59 -10.69
CA VAL A 62 20.56 -4.55 -11.54
C VAL A 62 21.35 -3.24 -11.46
N SER A 63 21.71 -2.81 -10.25
CA SER A 63 22.54 -1.62 -10.02
C SER A 63 23.90 -1.75 -10.71
N GLN A 64 24.63 -2.86 -10.52
CA GLN A 64 25.93 -3.11 -11.15
C GLN A 64 25.86 -3.07 -12.68
N PHE A 65 24.82 -3.66 -13.28
CA PHE A 65 24.60 -3.65 -14.73
C PHE A 65 24.26 -2.23 -15.24
N LEU A 66 23.42 -1.50 -14.51
CA LEU A 66 23.03 -0.12 -14.80
C LEU A 66 24.01 0.88 -14.19
N TYR A 67 25.29 0.77 -14.56
CA TYR A 67 26.36 1.72 -14.26
C TYR A 67 26.60 2.00 -12.76
N SER A 68 26.30 1.04 -11.88
CA SER A 68 26.35 1.16 -10.41
C SER A 68 25.40 2.22 -9.81
N VAL A 69 24.42 2.68 -10.59
CA VAL A 69 23.39 3.62 -10.13
C VAL A 69 22.59 2.96 -9.01
N GLN A 70 22.40 3.70 -7.91
CA GLN A 70 21.68 3.21 -6.74
C GLN A 70 20.16 3.26 -7.00
N PRO A 71 19.38 2.22 -6.61
CA PRO A 71 17.93 2.28 -6.77
C PRO A 71 17.27 3.32 -5.86
N GLU A 72 16.41 4.15 -6.45
CA GLU A 72 15.43 4.97 -5.74
C GLU A 72 14.25 4.07 -5.34
N PHE A 73 14.06 3.87 -4.03
CA PHE A 73 12.97 3.06 -3.49
C PHE A 73 11.85 3.94 -2.96
N ILE A 74 10.64 3.77 -3.51
CA ILE A 74 9.48 4.60 -3.20
C ILE A 74 8.29 3.74 -2.77
N ASN A 75 7.25 4.40 -2.26
CA ASN A 75 5.98 3.76 -1.94
C ASN A 75 4.83 4.61 -2.47
N ALA A 76 3.98 4.02 -3.31
CA ALA A 76 2.82 4.67 -3.93
C ALA A 76 1.83 5.29 -2.91
N GLN A 77 1.92 4.92 -1.64
CA GLN A 77 1.11 5.50 -0.55
C GLN A 77 1.30 7.02 -0.38
N PHE A 78 2.42 7.57 -0.85
CA PHE A 78 2.72 9.00 -0.78
C PHE A 78 2.09 9.79 -1.94
N PHE A 79 1.60 9.08 -2.96
CA PHE A 79 1.06 9.64 -4.19
C PHE A 79 -0.36 9.15 -4.50
N SER A 80 -0.93 8.23 -3.72
CA SER A 80 -2.23 7.62 -4.05
C SER A 80 -2.89 6.87 -2.87
N ALA A 81 -4.07 6.32 -3.14
CA ALA A 81 -4.80 5.39 -2.29
C ALA A 81 -4.26 3.94 -2.29
N LEU A 82 -3.07 3.66 -2.83
CA LEU A 82 -2.47 2.33 -2.90
C LEU A 82 -1.11 2.29 -2.17
N VAL A 83 -0.94 1.34 -1.26
CA VAL A 83 0.36 1.01 -0.65
C VAL A 83 1.06 -0.04 -1.52
N ARG A 84 2.05 0.40 -2.31
CA ARG A 84 2.87 -0.46 -3.17
C ARG A 84 4.31 0.03 -3.14
N LYS A 85 5.26 -0.85 -2.86
CA LYS A 85 6.70 -0.53 -2.87
C LYS A 85 7.26 -0.80 -4.25
N GLU A 86 8.00 0.16 -4.77
CA GLU A 86 8.55 0.11 -6.13
C GLU A 86 10.01 0.60 -6.10
N GLY A 87 10.86 -0.03 -6.91
CA GLY A 87 12.27 0.33 -7.03
C GLY A 87 12.59 0.80 -8.44
N TYR A 88 13.35 1.89 -8.54
CA TYR A 88 13.68 2.56 -9.80
C TYR A 88 15.18 2.79 -9.94
N VAL A 89 15.75 2.51 -11.11
CA VAL A 89 17.17 2.77 -11.43
C VAL A 89 17.21 3.57 -12.73
N HIS A 90 17.66 4.82 -12.65
CA HIS A 90 17.60 5.78 -13.75
C HIS A 90 18.79 6.75 -13.70
N ASN A 91 19.09 7.40 -14.83
CA ASN A 91 19.99 8.56 -14.90
C ASN A 91 19.22 9.88 -15.15
N LEU A 92 17.93 9.90 -14.81
CA LEU A 92 17.08 11.09 -14.94
C LEU A 92 17.45 12.13 -13.90
N PRO A 93 17.35 13.44 -14.21
CA PRO A 93 17.50 14.50 -13.23
C PRO A 93 16.61 14.33 -11.98
N THR A 94 17.11 14.86 -10.87
CA THR A 94 16.44 14.88 -9.55
C THR A 94 15.88 16.26 -9.21
N GLU A 95 16.44 17.28 -9.84
CA GLU A 95 16.13 18.70 -9.75
C GLU A 95 14.79 19.01 -10.44
N ASP A 96 14.09 20.04 -9.97
CA ASP A 96 12.86 20.58 -10.57
C ASP A 96 11.71 19.58 -10.86
N ARG A 97 11.74 18.39 -10.23
CA ARG A 97 10.65 17.40 -10.27
C ARG A 97 9.37 17.99 -9.68
N PHE A 98 8.29 18.01 -10.48
CA PHE A 98 6.96 18.49 -10.08
C PHE A 98 5.93 17.36 -10.06
N HIS A 99 4.80 17.58 -9.38
CA HIS A 99 3.71 16.61 -9.33
C HIS A 99 2.87 16.65 -10.61
N ILE A 100 2.46 15.49 -11.12
CA ILE A 100 1.48 15.40 -12.21
C ILE A 100 0.11 15.89 -11.71
N HIS A 101 -0.61 16.62 -12.56
CA HIS A 101 -1.96 17.12 -12.30
C HIS A 101 -2.97 16.53 -13.31
N PRO A 102 -4.22 16.20 -12.90
CA PRO A 102 -4.74 16.29 -11.53
C PRO A 102 -4.09 15.25 -10.60
N LYS A 103 -4.03 15.56 -9.30
CA LYS A 103 -3.55 14.59 -8.31
C LYS A 103 -4.54 13.42 -8.23
N PRO A 104 -4.08 12.15 -8.25
CA PRO A 104 -4.95 10.99 -8.03
C PRO A 104 -5.48 10.98 -6.58
N PRO A 105 -6.54 10.19 -6.28
CA PRO A 105 -7.10 10.10 -4.93
C PRO A 105 -6.07 9.52 -3.95
N MET A 106 -5.89 10.17 -2.79
CA MET A 106 -4.98 9.73 -1.72
C MET A 106 -5.62 8.70 -0.79
N THR A 107 -6.95 8.61 -0.77
CA THR A 107 -7.68 7.60 0.00
C THR A 107 -8.73 6.86 -0.81
N ILE A 108 -9.09 5.64 -0.35
CA ILE A 108 -10.19 4.83 -0.90
C ILE A 108 -11.49 5.66 -0.95
N GLN A 109 -11.73 6.53 0.03
CA GLN A 109 -12.94 7.36 0.11
C GLN A 109 -12.94 8.50 -0.94
N GLU A 110 -11.79 9.02 -1.38
CA GLU A 110 -11.70 9.96 -2.50
C GLU A 110 -11.90 9.26 -3.87
N ALA A 111 -11.42 8.01 -3.97
CA ALA A 111 -11.65 7.17 -5.15
C ALA A 111 -13.12 6.72 -5.26
N LEU A 112 -13.77 6.46 -4.12
CA LEU A 112 -15.10 5.88 -3.99
C LEU A 112 -16.02 6.70 -3.03
N PRO A 113 -16.31 7.98 -3.31
CA PRO A 113 -17.00 8.87 -2.36
C PRO A 113 -18.40 8.40 -1.95
N HIS A 114 -19.07 7.63 -2.82
CA HIS A 114 -20.39 7.06 -2.52
C HIS A 114 -20.37 5.95 -1.43
N THR A 115 -19.20 5.38 -1.11
CA THR A 115 -19.05 4.30 -0.11
C THR A 115 -18.98 4.81 1.33
N GLY A 116 -18.64 6.10 1.55
CA GLY A 116 -18.34 6.64 2.88
C GLY A 116 -19.46 6.45 3.91
N LYS A 117 -20.73 6.51 3.47
CA LYS A 117 -21.92 6.30 4.32
C LYS A 117 -22.14 4.85 4.78
N TRP A 118 -21.45 3.89 4.19
CA TRP A 118 -21.53 2.46 4.52
C TRP A 118 -20.29 1.97 5.29
N TRP A 119 -19.30 2.83 5.47
CA TRP A 119 -18.00 2.49 6.03
C TRP A 119 -18.08 2.38 7.57
N PRO A 120 -17.83 1.21 8.19
CA PRO A 120 -17.91 1.06 9.64
C PRO A 120 -16.81 1.87 10.35
N SER A 121 -17.12 2.39 11.53
CA SER A 121 -16.17 3.16 12.36
C SER A 121 -14.93 2.36 12.79
N TRP A 122 -15.02 1.04 12.81
CA TRP A 122 -13.91 0.12 13.09
C TRP A 122 -13.06 -0.23 11.85
N ASP A 123 -13.50 0.07 10.63
CA ASP A 123 -12.69 -0.09 9.42
C ASP A 123 -11.80 1.14 9.19
N ALA A 124 -10.64 1.16 9.83
CA ALA A 124 -9.67 2.25 9.71
C ALA A 124 -8.90 2.29 8.37
N ARG A 125 -9.22 1.45 7.36
CA ARG A 125 -8.48 1.43 6.09
C ARG A 125 -8.70 2.74 5.31
N LYS A 126 -7.61 3.42 4.98
CA LYS A 126 -7.59 4.58 4.06
C LYS A 126 -6.97 4.27 2.69
N GLN A 127 -6.14 3.25 2.59
CA GLN A 127 -5.42 2.86 1.38
C GLN A 127 -5.49 1.34 1.18
N LEU A 128 -5.40 0.89 -0.07
CA LEU A 128 -5.31 -0.52 -0.45
C LEU A 128 -3.91 -1.07 -0.11
N SER A 129 -3.83 -2.33 0.33
CA SER A 129 -2.56 -2.95 0.76
C SER A 129 -1.83 -3.75 -0.33
N CYS A 130 -2.50 -4.02 -1.45
CA CYS A 130 -1.98 -4.78 -2.59
C CYS A 130 -2.88 -4.57 -3.82
N ILE A 131 -2.54 -5.20 -4.94
CA ILE A 131 -3.47 -5.45 -6.04
C ILE A 131 -3.69 -6.96 -6.10
N SER A 132 -4.92 -7.40 -5.85
CA SER A 132 -5.35 -8.79 -6.09
C SER A 132 -6.07 -8.88 -7.43
N SER A 133 -5.78 -9.95 -8.17
CA SER A 133 -6.44 -10.35 -9.42
C SER A 133 -7.31 -11.59 -9.28
N GLU A 134 -7.37 -12.17 -8.08
CA GLU A 134 -8.30 -13.23 -7.75
C GLU A 134 -9.74 -12.71 -7.85
N THR A 135 -10.62 -13.53 -8.42
CA THR A 135 -12.06 -13.26 -8.61
C THR A 135 -12.92 -14.47 -8.24
N LYS A 136 -12.34 -15.67 -8.18
CA LYS A 136 -13.04 -16.92 -7.87
C LYS A 136 -13.46 -16.94 -6.41
N GLY A 137 -14.71 -17.32 -6.15
CA GLY A 137 -15.26 -17.41 -4.79
C GLY A 137 -15.53 -16.07 -4.09
N ILE A 138 -15.10 -14.93 -4.66
CA ILE A 138 -15.30 -13.61 -4.04
C ILE A 138 -16.78 -13.24 -3.85
N PRO A 139 -17.70 -13.48 -4.81
CA PRO A 139 -19.13 -13.25 -4.58
C PRO A 139 -19.67 -14.04 -3.39
N GLN A 140 -19.36 -15.34 -3.33
CA GLN A 140 -19.78 -16.25 -2.26
C GLN A 140 -19.16 -15.87 -0.89
N LEU A 141 -17.93 -15.32 -0.89
CA LEU A 141 -17.31 -14.75 0.30
C LEU A 141 -18.03 -13.47 0.76
N CYS A 142 -18.36 -12.56 -0.17
CA CYS A 142 -19.10 -11.33 0.15
C CYS A 142 -20.49 -11.65 0.71
N ASP A 143 -21.21 -12.63 0.14
CA ASP A 143 -22.50 -13.11 0.64
C ASP A 143 -22.41 -13.81 2.00
N ARG A 144 -21.26 -14.43 2.31
CA ARG A 144 -20.99 -15.04 3.64
C ARG A 144 -20.70 -13.97 4.68
N LEU A 145 -19.84 -13.00 4.36
CA LEU A 145 -19.51 -11.87 5.24
C LEU A 145 -20.74 -10.98 5.49
N GLY A 146 -21.53 -10.71 4.46
CA GLY A 146 -22.74 -9.89 4.55
C GLY A 146 -23.85 -10.51 5.39
N ARG A 147 -24.02 -11.84 5.34
CA ARG A 147 -24.89 -12.57 6.26
C ARG A 147 -24.39 -12.46 7.70
N MET A 148 -23.12 -12.80 7.96
CA MET A 148 -22.52 -12.68 9.30
C MET A 148 -22.71 -11.28 9.90
N LEU A 149 -22.49 -10.21 9.13
CA LEU A 149 -22.74 -8.82 9.54
C LEU A 149 -24.22 -8.55 9.84
N THR A 150 -25.14 -9.11 9.05
CA THR A 150 -26.59 -8.94 9.22
C THR A 150 -27.10 -9.70 10.45
N ASP A 151 -26.67 -10.93 10.64
CA ASP A 151 -27.02 -11.79 11.77
C ASP A 151 -26.53 -11.18 13.10
N SER A 152 -25.30 -10.64 13.10
CA SER A 152 -24.75 -9.86 14.22
C SER A 152 -25.29 -8.43 14.33
N ARG A 153 -26.17 -7.98 13.41
CA ARG A 153 -26.70 -6.60 13.33
C ARG A 153 -25.61 -5.51 13.35
N GLY A 154 -24.46 -5.80 12.74
CA GLY A 154 -23.26 -4.95 12.70
C GLY A 154 -22.32 -5.10 13.91
N PHE A 155 -22.74 -5.75 15.00
CA PHE A 155 -21.97 -5.91 16.24
C PHE A 155 -21.07 -7.15 16.22
N LEU A 156 -19.98 -7.07 15.44
CA LEU A 156 -18.93 -8.09 15.41
C LEU A 156 -17.95 -7.95 16.61
N THR A 157 -17.39 -9.06 17.10
CA THR A 157 -16.28 -9.01 18.09
C THR A 157 -15.01 -8.44 17.47
N VAL A 158 -14.03 -8.06 18.30
CA VAL A 158 -12.74 -7.52 17.83
C VAL A 158 -11.98 -8.52 16.94
N GLU A 159 -12.15 -9.81 17.19
CA GLU A 159 -11.54 -10.93 16.45
C GLU A 159 -12.22 -11.08 15.08
N GLN A 160 -13.55 -11.04 15.05
CA GLN A 160 -14.34 -11.06 13.82
C GLN A 160 -14.06 -9.82 12.95
N GLN A 161 -13.91 -8.64 13.56
CA GLN A 161 -13.50 -7.41 12.87
C GLN A 161 -12.08 -7.55 12.28
N LYS A 162 -11.12 -8.07 13.05
CA LYS A 162 -9.74 -8.33 12.58
C LYS A 162 -9.72 -9.27 11.38
N GLU A 163 -10.44 -10.38 11.46
CA GLU A 163 -10.50 -11.38 10.37
C GLU A 163 -11.20 -10.82 9.12
N LEU A 164 -12.35 -10.17 9.27
CA LEU A 164 -13.03 -9.50 8.16
C LEU A 164 -12.11 -8.44 7.52
N LEU A 165 -11.41 -7.64 8.31
CA LEU A 165 -10.44 -6.65 7.81
C LEU A 165 -9.18 -7.30 7.20
N HIS A 166 -8.84 -8.55 7.55
CA HIS A 166 -7.81 -9.31 6.85
C HIS A 166 -8.30 -9.70 5.45
N GLN A 167 -9.47 -10.35 5.35
CA GLN A 167 -10.10 -10.69 4.06
C GLN A 167 -10.27 -9.47 3.16
N CYS A 168 -10.73 -8.34 3.71
CA CYS A 168 -10.93 -7.10 2.95
C CYS A 168 -9.62 -6.41 2.52
N ARG A 169 -8.49 -6.67 3.18
CA ARG A 169 -7.15 -6.22 2.74
C ARG A 169 -6.58 -7.14 1.66
N THR A 170 -6.71 -8.45 1.83
CA THR A 170 -6.17 -9.46 0.90
C THR A 170 -6.89 -9.46 -0.45
N LEU A 171 -8.19 -9.14 -0.47
CA LEU A 171 -9.04 -9.17 -1.66
C LEU A 171 -9.59 -7.79 -2.07
N ASN A 172 -9.04 -6.70 -1.52
CA ASN A 172 -9.44 -5.31 -1.80
C ASN A 172 -10.97 -5.06 -1.71
N LEU A 173 -11.65 -5.68 -0.74
CA LEU A 173 -13.11 -5.54 -0.59
C LEU A 173 -13.48 -4.17 0.00
N VAL A 174 -14.52 -3.54 -0.54
CA VAL A 174 -15.02 -2.21 -0.18
C VAL A 174 -16.51 -2.21 0.16
N TRP A 175 -16.94 -1.26 0.99
CA TRP A 175 -18.30 -1.17 1.53
C TRP A 175 -19.26 -0.49 0.54
N VAL A 176 -20.11 -1.28 -0.13
CA VAL A 176 -21.04 -0.81 -1.18
C VAL A 176 -22.49 -0.68 -0.70
N GLY A 177 -22.81 -1.21 0.48
CA GLY A 177 -24.13 -1.13 1.11
C GLY A 177 -24.05 -1.39 2.60
N GLN A 178 -25.14 -1.13 3.33
CA GLN A 178 -25.27 -1.56 4.72
C GLN A 178 -25.03 -3.07 4.81
N HIS A 179 -24.04 -3.47 5.61
CA HIS A 179 -23.57 -4.86 5.74
C HIS A 179 -23.13 -5.53 4.42
N LYS A 180 -22.88 -4.77 3.33
CA LYS A 180 -22.55 -5.32 2.02
C LYS A 180 -21.16 -4.90 1.55
N LEU A 181 -20.31 -5.90 1.32
CA LEU A 181 -19.01 -5.80 0.68
C LEU A 181 -19.11 -6.17 -0.81
N ALA A 182 -18.16 -5.66 -1.60
CA ALA A 182 -17.89 -6.09 -2.97
C ALA A 182 -16.37 -5.96 -3.26
N PRO A 183 -15.82 -6.67 -4.25
CA PRO A 183 -14.48 -6.38 -4.77
C PRO A 183 -14.42 -4.97 -5.38
N LEU A 184 -13.20 -4.45 -5.52
CA LEU A 184 -12.94 -3.18 -6.16
C LEU A 184 -12.81 -3.37 -7.68
N GLU A 185 -13.80 -2.88 -8.44
CA GLU A 185 -13.79 -2.97 -9.91
C GLU A 185 -12.54 -2.33 -10.56
N PRO A 186 -12.06 -2.83 -11.72
CA PRO A 186 -10.85 -2.33 -12.38
C PRO A 186 -10.82 -0.82 -12.61
N GLU A 187 -11.96 -0.20 -12.94
CA GLU A 187 -12.11 1.24 -13.16
C GLU A 187 -11.74 2.08 -11.94
N HIS A 188 -11.93 1.55 -10.74
CA HIS A 188 -11.53 2.21 -9.50
C HIS A 188 -10.02 2.10 -9.28
N LEU A 189 -9.42 0.98 -9.67
CA LEU A 189 -7.97 0.77 -9.56
C LEU A 189 -7.20 1.59 -10.60
N GLU A 190 -7.68 1.63 -11.85
CA GLU A 190 -7.20 2.54 -12.90
C GLU A 190 -7.15 3.98 -12.36
N ARG A 191 -8.25 4.46 -11.76
CA ARG A 191 -8.34 5.81 -11.17
C ARG A 191 -7.38 6.03 -10.00
N ILE A 192 -7.15 5.04 -9.14
CA ILE A 192 -6.19 5.12 -8.02
C ILE A 192 -4.75 5.16 -8.55
N MET A 193 -4.46 4.41 -9.61
CA MET A 193 -3.16 4.32 -10.26
C MET A 193 -2.90 5.45 -11.30
N GLY A 194 -3.79 6.43 -11.41
CA GLY A 194 -3.62 7.57 -12.33
C GLY A 194 -3.91 7.28 -13.82
N TYR A 195 -4.36 6.07 -14.16
CA TYR A 195 -4.75 5.71 -15.52
C TYR A 195 -6.11 6.32 -15.91
N PRO A 196 -6.35 6.55 -17.22
CA PRO A 196 -7.68 6.87 -17.72
C PRO A 196 -8.71 5.81 -17.31
N VAL A 197 -9.92 6.23 -16.95
CA VAL A 197 -11.02 5.31 -16.64
C VAL A 197 -11.38 4.51 -17.90
N ARG A 198 -11.47 3.19 -17.76
CA ARG A 198 -11.58 2.14 -18.81
C ARG A 198 -10.32 1.92 -19.64
N HIS A 199 -9.13 2.35 -19.19
CA HIS A 199 -7.87 2.11 -19.91
C HIS A 199 -7.61 0.62 -20.21
N THR A 200 -7.95 -0.28 -19.28
CA THR A 200 -7.81 -1.73 -19.47
C THR A 200 -9.04 -2.41 -20.09
N GLN A 201 -10.06 -1.65 -20.53
CA GLN A 201 -11.26 -2.22 -21.17
C GLN A 201 -11.00 -2.62 -22.64
N VAL A 202 -9.95 -3.42 -22.86
CA VAL A 202 -9.58 -3.99 -24.16
C VAL A 202 -10.54 -5.12 -24.51
N ALA A 203 -10.91 -5.23 -25.79
CA ALA A 203 -11.81 -6.28 -26.26
C ALA A 203 -11.25 -7.68 -25.94
N GLY A 204 -12.07 -8.51 -25.28
CA GLY A 204 -11.72 -9.88 -24.89
C GLY A 204 -11.13 -10.05 -23.48
N PHE A 205 -10.68 -8.97 -22.81
CA PHE A 205 -10.08 -9.08 -21.47
C PHE A 205 -11.14 -9.29 -20.37
N SER A 206 -11.00 -10.37 -19.60
CA SER A 206 -11.77 -10.62 -18.38
C SER A 206 -11.34 -9.72 -17.21
N THR A 207 -12.19 -9.61 -16.18
CA THR A 207 -11.86 -8.84 -14.96
C THR A 207 -10.54 -9.28 -14.31
N THR A 208 -10.23 -10.58 -14.30
CA THR A 208 -8.95 -11.08 -13.78
C THR A 208 -7.76 -10.61 -14.63
N GLU A 209 -7.86 -10.63 -15.97
CA GLU A 209 -6.77 -10.17 -16.85
C GLU A 209 -6.57 -8.65 -16.75
N ARG A 210 -7.66 -7.88 -16.57
CA ARG A 210 -7.58 -6.43 -16.30
C ARG A 210 -6.87 -6.14 -14.98
N LEU A 211 -7.23 -6.84 -13.90
CA LEU A 211 -6.59 -6.68 -12.59
C LEU A 211 -5.12 -7.16 -12.58
N GLU A 212 -4.80 -8.27 -13.26
CA GLU A 212 -3.43 -8.78 -13.40
C GLU A 212 -2.55 -7.85 -14.26
N SER A 213 -3.15 -7.15 -15.24
CA SER A 213 -2.47 -6.10 -16.00
C SER A 213 -2.12 -4.89 -15.11
N LEU A 214 -3.09 -4.39 -14.33
CA LEU A 214 -2.89 -3.27 -13.40
C LEU A 214 -1.86 -3.60 -12.31
N LYS A 215 -1.93 -4.80 -11.74
CA LYS A 215 -0.97 -5.34 -10.76
C LYS A 215 0.49 -5.22 -11.21
N HIS A 216 0.76 -5.39 -12.51
CA HIS A 216 2.08 -5.32 -13.12
C HIS A 216 2.37 -4.01 -13.87
N SER A 217 1.44 -3.04 -13.83
CA SER A 217 1.61 -1.71 -14.44
C SER A 217 2.27 -0.73 -13.47
N PHE A 218 3.01 0.25 -13.97
CA PHE A 218 3.60 1.34 -13.17
C PHE A 218 2.53 2.25 -12.52
N GLN A 219 2.99 3.18 -11.70
CA GLN A 219 2.19 4.23 -11.07
C GLN A 219 3.03 5.50 -10.90
#